data_AF-A0A160SZL4-F1
#
_entry.id   AF-A0A160SZL4-F1
#
_cell.length_a   1.000
_cell.length_b   1.000
_cell.length_c   1.000
_cell.angle_alpha   90.00
_cell.angle_beta   90.00
_cell.angle_gamma   90.00
#
_symmetry.space_group_name_H-M   'P 1'
#
loop_
_entity.id
_entity.type
_entity.pdbx_description
1 polymer ?
#
loop_
_entity_poly.entity_id
_entity_poly.type
_entity_poly.pdbx_seq_one_letter_code
_entity_poly.pdbx_strand_id
1 'polypeptide(L)'
;MALRVIEIDPAETFYSLRDRLLAGQRERVVLVAPGGRMPLVGLDLVLLRRLADRERLNVGLVTADSRLARQARALGLPAFATLTAAEYYRPGWRRGRRRERVGLTPGEAIAPPDELSRRRLWPVIVLMSLVALGLLAAAVFALPRAVITLRPATLPAQVILDLAIEPQLAAPSGDALPGHTVTFTQTWDTSGPATDDPAADRQRLRALARQGLAAAAPDILAARLGPNELLAPDSVQVATIEEEFTRAEGVARLRLSAGLTAQAVAAADVAAAAYPRLAAALPAGFAPLPESLRLSVSATSGPADHLQVTARADGRARIDTAALTQLVRGQPSADALRYVAGLPLAEPPTLAVWPGWWRWVGRLPLRAERIRLALVP
;
A
#
# COMPACT_ATOMS: atom_id res chain seq x y z
N MET A 1 -60.78 83.77 -4.90
CA MET A 1 -59.33 83.98 -4.69
C MET A 1 -58.69 83.75 -6.05
N ALA A 2 -58.16 84.78 -6.70
CA ALA A 2 -57.63 84.62 -8.06
C ALA A 2 -56.35 83.78 -8.03
N LEU A 3 -56.17 82.95 -9.06
CA LEU A 3 -55.03 82.07 -9.24
C LEU A 3 -54.09 82.75 -10.24
N ARG A 4 -52.87 83.10 -9.81
CA ARG A 4 -51.87 83.68 -10.71
C ARG A 4 -51.04 82.57 -11.31
N VAL A 5 -51.13 82.40 -12.63
CA VAL A 5 -50.35 81.41 -13.37
C VAL A 5 -49.07 82.07 -13.86
N ILE A 6 -47.93 81.51 -13.49
CA ILE A 6 -46.61 81.93 -13.99
C ILE A 6 -46.02 80.72 -14.70
N GLU A 7 -45.83 80.83 -16.01
CA GLU A 7 -45.11 79.84 -16.80
C GLU A 7 -43.60 80.05 -16.61
N ILE A 8 -42.91 78.96 -16.29
CA ILE A 8 -41.46 78.95 -16.10
C ILE A 8 -40.80 78.70 -17.46
N ASP A 9 -39.87 79.56 -17.84
CA ASP A 9 -39.04 79.32 -19.02
C ASP A 9 -37.92 78.31 -18.68
N PRO A 10 -37.61 77.31 -19.53
CA PRO A 10 -36.55 76.33 -19.27
C PRO A 10 -35.15 76.93 -19.02
N ALA A 11 -34.88 78.17 -19.44
CA ALA A 11 -33.63 78.89 -19.19
C ALA A 11 -33.69 79.82 -17.95
N GLU A 12 -34.82 79.89 -17.24
CA GLU A 12 -35.03 80.82 -16.13
C GLU A 12 -34.36 80.32 -14.83
N THR A 13 -33.48 81.15 -14.25
CA THR A 13 -32.82 80.88 -12.96
C THR A 13 -33.71 81.29 -11.78
N PHE A 14 -33.50 80.68 -10.62
CA PHE A 14 -34.18 81.00 -9.35
C PHE A 14 -34.32 82.51 -9.06
N TYR A 15 -33.28 83.32 -9.34
CA TYR A 15 -33.30 84.76 -9.06
C TYR A 15 -34.31 85.54 -9.92
N SER A 16 -34.45 85.20 -11.20
CA SER A 16 -35.47 85.80 -12.08
C SER A 16 -36.87 85.41 -11.62
N LEU A 17 -37.07 84.13 -11.28
CA LEU A 17 -38.35 83.63 -10.81
C LEU A 17 -38.74 84.26 -9.45
N ARG A 18 -37.78 84.46 -8.55
CA ARG A 18 -37.97 85.14 -7.26
C ARG A 18 -38.50 86.56 -7.48
N ASP A 19 -37.88 87.33 -8.37
CA ASP A 19 -38.26 88.72 -8.57
C ASP A 19 -39.68 88.82 -9.19
N ARG A 20 -40.05 87.91 -10.11
CA ARG A 20 -41.43 87.80 -10.65
C ARG A 20 -42.45 87.34 -9.61
N LEU A 21 -42.05 86.44 -8.71
CA LEU A 21 -42.88 85.96 -7.58
C LEU A 21 -43.14 87.08 -6.57
N LEU A 22 -42.16 87.95 -6.32
CA LEU A 22 -42.25 89.07 -5.37
C LEU A 22 -42.95 90.30 -5.96
N ALA A 23 -42.91 90.49 -7.29
CA ALA A 23 -43.54 91.63 -7.95
C ALA A 23 -45.09 91.61 -7.94
N GLY A 24 -45.74 90.55 -7.44
CA GLY A 24 -47.20 90.41 -7.42
C GLY A 24 -47.83 90.53 -6.02
N GLN A 25 -49.15 90.75 -5.99
CA GLN A 25 -49.91 90.66 -4.73
C GLN A 25 -49.99 89.21 -4.22
N ARG A 26 -50.14 89.05 -2.90
CA ARG A 26 -50.09 87.77 -2.16
C ARG A 26 -51.28 86.84 -2.45
N GLU A 27 -51.37 86.36 -3.67
CA GLU A 27 -52.38 85.40 -4.13
C GLU A 27 -51.80 83.98 -4.28
N ARG A 28 -52.65 83.01 -4.66
CA ARG A 28 -52.20 81.63 -4.93
C ARG A 28 -51.45 81.61 -6.25
N VAL A 29 -50.17 81.26 -6.23
CA VAL A 29 -49.31 81.26 -7.43
C VAL A 29 -49.08 79.83 -7.90
N VAL A 30 -49.50 79.52 -9.13
CA VAL A 30 -49.16 78.27 -9.80
C VAL A 30 -47.99 78.49 -10.73
N LEU A 31 -46.94 77.74 -10.50
CA LEU A 31 -45.79 77.64 -11.38
C LEU A 31 -46.02 76.49 -12.37
N VAL A 32 -46.15 76.80 -13.65
CA VAL A 32 -46.31 75.78 -14.70
C VAL A 32 -44.93 75.49 -15.28
N ALA A 33 -44.46 74.25 -15.10
CA ALA A 33 -43.24 73.78 -15.73
C ALA A 33 -43.52 73.40 -17.18
N PRO A 34 -42.64 73.76 -18.13
CA PRO A 34 -42.83 73.45 -19.54
C PRO A 34 -42.79 71.93 -19.76
N GLY A 35 -43.53 71.43 -20.75
CA GLY A 35 -43.79 69.99 -20.98
C GLY A 35 -42.60 69.12 -21.41
N GLY A 36 -41.36 69.55 -21.17
CA GLY A 36 -40.13 68.83 -21.47
C GLY A 36 -39.32 68.46 -20.21
N ARG A 37 -38.28 67.63 -20.37
CA ARG A 37 -37.32 67.32 -19.29
C ARG A 37 -36.57 68.60 -18.90
N MET A 38 -37.10 69.36 -17.95
CA MET A 38 -36.37 70.50 -17.40
C MET A 38 -35.16 69.96 -16.62
N PRO A 39 -33.92 70.43 -16.88
CA PRO A 39 -32.78 70.05 -16.07
C PRO A 39 -33.02 70.52 -14.63
N LEU A 40 -33.12 69.55 -13.71
CA LEU A 40 -33.30 69.72 -12.26
C LEU A 40 -32.27 70.67 -11.61
N VAL A 41 -31.22 71.02 -12.33
CA VAL A 41 -30.07 71.82 -11.88
C VAL A 41 -30.37 73.32 -11.90
N GLY A 42 -31.27 73.81 -12.76
CA GLY A 42 -31.54 75.25 -12.91
C GLY A 42 -32.49 75.83 -11.86
N LEU A 43 -33.42 75.02 -11.34
CA LEU A 43 -34.46 75.45 -10.41
C LEU A 43 -34.29 74.74 -9.06
N ASP A 44 -33.62 75.41 -8.12
CA ASP A 44 -33.44 74.87 -6.77
C ASP A 44 -34.78 74.91 -5.99
N LEU A 45 -35.49 73.79 -6.01
CA LEU A 45 -36.77 73.60 -5.32
C LEU A 45 -36.66 73.82 -3.80
N VAL A 46 -35.47 73.65 -3.22
CA VAL A 46 -35.22 73.90 -1.79
C VAL A 46 -35.22 75.40 -1.51
N LEU A 47 -34.55 76.19 -2.35
CA LEU A 47 -34.57 77.66 -2.26
C LEU A 47 -35.98 78.21 -2.52
N LEU A 48 -36.72 77.63 -3.47
CA LEU A 48 -38.11 77.99 -3.74
C LEU A 48 -39.03 77.70 -2.56
N ARG A 49 -38.87 76.53 -1.91
CA ARG A 49 -39.62 76.20 -0.70
C ARG A 49 -39.32 77.16 0.43
N ARG A 50 -38.03 77.48 0.64
CA ARG A 50 -37.59 78.40 1.70
C ARG A 50 -38.13 79.81 1.48
N LEU A 51 -38.15 80.28 0.23
CA LEU A 51 -38.75 81.57 -0.14
C LEU A 51 -40.27 81.58 0.12
N ALA A 52 -40.99 80.53 -0.31
CA ALA A 52 -42.44 80.43 -0.11
C ALA A 52 -42.82 80.37 1.38
N ASP A 53 -42.00 79.70 2.20
CA ASP A 53 -42.18 79.66 3.66
C ASP A 53 -41.89 81.02 4.31
N ARG A 54 -40.81 81.70 3.91
CA ARG A 54 -40.41 83.02 4.44
C ARG A 54 -41.44 84.10 4.12
N GLU A 55 -41.89 84.17 2.87
CA GLU A 55 -42.80 85.22 2.38
C GLU A 55 -44.28 84.86 2.55
N ARG A 56 -44.57 83.71 3.17
CA ARG A 56 -45.91 83.13 3.33
C ARG A 56 -46.70 83.05 2.01
N LEU A 57 -46.03 82.79 0.90
CA LEU A 57 -46.67 82.57 -0.39
C LEU A 57 -47.28 81.17 -0.48
N ASN A 58 -48.40 81.04 -1.16
CA ASN A 58 -49.00 79.75 -1.49
C ASN A 58 -48.57 79.41 -2.92
N VAL A 59 -47.54 78.58 -3.04
CA VAL A 59 -46.96 78.21 -4.34
C VAL A 59 -47.24 76.74 -4.62
N GLY A 60 -47.79 76.45 -5.79
CA GLY A 60 -48.00 75.09 -6.31
C GLY A 60 -47.27 74.90 -7.63
N LEU A 61 -46.78 73.69 -7.89
CA LEU A 61 -46.08 73.34 -9.13
C LEU A 61 -46.98 72.48 -10.01
N VAL A 62 -47.20 72.85 -11.27
CA VAL A 62 -47.84 72.00 -12.27
C VAL A 62 -46.76 71.43 -13.18
N THR A 63 -46.60 70.12 -13.19
CA THR A 63 -45.63 69.44 -14.04
C THR A 63 -46.13 68.06 -14.47
N ALA A 64 -45.84 67.69 -15.72
CA ALA A 64 -46.09 66.34 -16.24
C ALA A 64 -44.98 65.35 -15.85
N ASP A 65 -43.80 65.83 -15.40
CA ASP A 65 -42.68 64.95 -15.02
C ASP A 65 -42.88 64.38 -13.61
N SER A 66 -43.04 63.05 -13.55
CA SER A 66 -43.18 62.29 -12.30
C SER A 66 -41.98 62.42 -11.35
N ARG A 67 -40.76 62.65 -11.85
CA ARG A 67 -39.56 62.82 -11.00
C ARG A 67 -39.58 64.17 -10.31
N LEU A 68 -39.82 65.24 -11.07
CA LEU A 68 -39.92 66.59 -10.54
C LEU A 68 -41.11 66.72 -9.57
N ALA A 69 -42.26 66.12 -9.89
CA ALA A 69 -43.42 66.09 -9.02
C ALA A 69 -43.14 65.37 -7.68
N ARG A 70 -42.41 64.24 -7.70
CA ARG A 70 -42.03 63.53 -6.46
C ARG A 70 -41.07 64.35 -5.61
N GLN A 71 -40.09 65.01 -6.21
CA GLN A 71 -39.13 65.84 -5.48
C GLN A 71 -39.79 67.08 -4.86
N ALA A 72 -40.69 67.74 -5.59
CA ALA A 72 -41.46 68.87 -5.05
C ALA A 72 -42.34 68.43 -3.86
N ARG A 73 -43.03 67.28 -3.97
CA ARG A 73 -43.84 66.71 -2.87
C ARG A 73 -42.98 66.33 -1.66
N ALA A 74 -41.81 65.72 -1.89
CA ALA A 74 -40.85 65.40 -0.85
C ALA A 74 -40.40 66.63 -0.05
N LEU A 75 -40.31 67.78 -0.71
CA LEU A 75 -39.97 69.07 -0.08
C LEU A 75 -41.19 69.79 0.52
N GLY A 76 -42.38 69.19 0.43
CA GLY A 76 -43.64 69.74 0.95
C GLY A 76 -44.28 70.80 0.06
N LEU A 77 -43.85 70.94 -1.20
CA LEU A 77 -44.53 71.77 -2.20
C LEU A 77 -45.66 70.95 -2.88
N PRO A 78 -46.89 71.48 -2.98
CA PRO A 78 -47.96 70.78 -3.68
C PRO A 78 -47.68 70.74 -5.19
N ALA A 79 -47.61 69.53 -5.75
CA ALA A 79 -47.37 69.30 -7.18
C ALA A 79 -48.58 68.62 -7.85
N PHE A 80 -49.10 69.27 -8.90
CA PHE A 80 -50.29 68.87 -9.65
C PHE A 80 -49.92 68.47 -11.09
N ALA A 81 -50.68 67.55 -11.70
CA ALA A 81 -50.44 67.13 -13.08
C ALA A 81 -51.05 68.11 -14.11
N THR A 82 -52.09 68.86 -13.72
CA THR A 82 -52.80 69.80 -14.61
C THR A 82 -53.16 71.08 -13.87
N LEU A 83 -53.33 72.17 -14.61
CA LEU A 83 -53.72 73.48 -14.06
C LEU A 83 -55.11 73.42 -13.40
N THR A 84 -56.04 72.67 -14.00
CA THR A 84 -57.41 72.48 -13.49
C THR A 84 -57.41 71.78 -12.12
N ALA A 85 -56.49 70.84 -11.91
CA ALA A 85 -56.35 70.16 -10.62
C ALA A 85 -55.83 71.11 -9.52
N ALA A 86 -54.99 72.09 -9.88
CA ALA A 86 -54.48 73.09 -8.95
C ALA A 86 -55.58 74.09 -8.52
N GLU A 87 -56.50 74.43 -9.42
CA GLU A 87 -57.60 75.37 -9.18
C GLU A 87 -58.70 74.77 -8.28
N TYR A 88 -59.10 73.52 -8.52
CA TYR A 88 -60.16 72.84 -7.76
C TYR A 88 -59.70 72.26 -6.41
N TYR A 89 -58.42 72.38 -6.06
CA TYR A 89 -57.88 71.85 -4.81
C TYR A 89 -58.38 72.66 -3.59
N ARG A 90 -59.41 72.12 -2.91
CA ARG A 90 -60.09 72.74 -1.75
C ARG A 90 -59.35 72.68 -0.41
N PRO A 91 -58.54 71.67 -0.06
CA PRO A 91 -57.72 71.74 1.15
C PRO A 91 -56.68 72.83 0.91
N GLY A 92 -56.72 73.95 1.65
CA GLY A 92 -55.78 75.06 1.41
C GLY A 92 -54.34 74.56 1.27
N TRP A 93 -53.54 75.16 0.37
CA TRP A 93 -52.17 74.75 0.03
C TRP A 93 -51.17 74.78 1.21
N ARG A 94 -51.67 75.07 2.41
CA ARG A 94 -50.99 75.03 3.71
C ARG A 94 -51.53 73.90 4.58
N ARG A 95 -51.09 72.67 4.32
CA ARG A 95 -51.06 71.58 5.30
C ARG A 95 -49.81 70.75 4.98
N GLY A 96 -48.91 70.39 5.89
CA GLY A 96 -48.93 70.43 7.34
C GLY A 96 -48.12 69.22 7.84
N ARG A 97 -46.87 69.45 8.23
CA ARG A 97 -46.05 68.66 9.19
C ARG A 97 -45.90 67.13 9.05
N ARG A 98 -46.30 66.48 7.96
CA ARG A 98 -45.85 65.10 7.69
C ARG A 98 -44.56 65.16 6.86
N ARG A 99 -43.41 65.15 7.56
CA ARG A 99 -42.13 64.80 6.94
C ARG A 99 -42.25 63.35 6.49
N GLU A 100 -42.53 63.13 5.22
CA GLU A 100 -42.19 61.86 4.59
C GLU A 100 -40.67 61.75 4.75
N ARG A 101 -40.18 60.76 5.51
CA ARG A 101 -38.75 60.52 5.66
C ARG A 101 -38.25 60.07 4.30
N VAL A 102 -37.88 61.02 3.45
CA VAL A 102 -37.00 60.79 2.32
C VAL A 102 -35.62 60.57 2.94
N GLY A 103 -35.44 59.35 3.43
CA GLY A 103 -34.12 58.83 3.66
C GLY A 103 -33.41 58.87 2.33
N LEU A 104 -32.36 59.68 2.25
CA LEU A 104 -31.19 59.33 1.49
C LEU A 104 -30.92 57.85 1.81
N THR A 105 -31.12 56.95 0.86
CA THR A 105 -30.33 55.72 0.87
C THR A 105 -28.88 56.22 0.93
N PRO A 106 -28.17 56.02 2.04
CA PRO A 106 -26.73 56.28 2.05
C PRO A 106 -26.18 55.47 0.88
N GLY A 107 -25.30 56.08 0.12
CA GLY A 107 -24.87 55.61 -1.19
C GLY A 107 -24.81 54.10 -1.31
N GLU A 108 -25.32 53.62 -2.43
CA GLU A 108 -24.93 52.36 -3.02
C GLU A 108 -23.43 52.48 -3.38
N ALA A 109 -22.61 52.55 -2.34
CA ALA A 109 -21.26 52.04 -2.38
C ALA A 109 -21.46 50.60 -2.80
N ILE A 110 -20.93 50.26 -3.96
CA ILE A 110 -20.68 48.89 -4.38
C ILE A 110 -20.06 48.21 -3.15
N ALA A 111 -20.83 47.40 -2.44
CA ALA A 111 -20.31 46.65 -1.33
C ALA A 111 -19.18 45.78 -1.90
N PRO A 112 -17.96 45.80 -1.33
CA PRO A 112 -16.97 44.78 -1.69
C PRO A 112 -17.65 43.41 -1.49
N PRO A 113 -17.50 42.45 -2.43
CA PRO A 113 -18.19 41.17 -2.32
C PRO A 113 -17.83 40.56 -0.96
N ASP A 114 -18.86 40.30 -0.16
CA ASP A 114 -18.76 39.86 1.24
C ASP A 114 -17.69 38.78 1.42
N GLU A 115 -16.49 39.14 1.92
CA GLU A 115 -15.51 38.17 2.44
C GLU A 115 -16.12 37.33 3.58
N LEU A 116 -17.19 37.83 4.20
CA LEU A 116 -17.98 37.17 5.23
C LEU A 116 -18.78 35.96 4.71
N SER A 117 -19.02 35.86 3.39
CA SER A 117 -19.61 34.67 2.77
C SER A 117 -18.60 33.51 2.70
N ARG A 118 -17.30 33.83 2.57
CA ARG A 118 -16.22 32.84 2.51
C ARG A 118 -15.94 32.18 3.86
N ARG A 119 -16.14 32.90 4.97
CA ARG A 119 -15.88 32.41 6.33
C ARG A 119 -16.96 31.45 6.86
N ARG A 120 -18.20 31.55 6.38
CA ARG A 120 -19.32 30.66 6.76
C ARG A 120 -19.33 29.34 5.98
N LEU A 121 -18.75 29.30 4.78
CA LEU A 121 -18.62 28.09 3.96
C LEU A 121 -17.39 27.26 4.33
N TRP A 122 -16.38 27.84 4.98
CA TRP A 122 -15.17 27.13 5.40
C TRP A 122 -15.44 25.87 6.25
N PRO A 123 -16.31 25.87 7.28
CA PRO A 123 -16.62 24.64 8.02
C PRO A 123 -17.34 23.60 7.15
N VAL A 124 -18.16 24.02 6.17
CA VAL A 124 -18.85 23.10 5.24
C VAL A 124 -17.85 22.47 4.26
N ILE A 125 -16.91 23.26 3.73
CA ILE A 125 -15.85 22.78 2.82
C ILE A 125 -14.90 21.84 3.58
N VAL A 126 -14.55 22.15 4.83
CA VAL A 126 -13.72 21.28 5.68
C VAL A 126 -14.45 19.98 6.01
N LEU A 127 -15.73 20.04 6.35
CA LEU A 127 -16.56 18.85 6.59
C LEU A 127 -16.69 18.00 5.33
N MET A 128 -16.99 18.60 4.17
CA MET A 128 -17.04 17.89 2.89
C MET A 128 -15.69 17.28 2.52
N SER A 129 -14.59 17.99 2.76
CA SER A 129 -13.24 17.48 2.54
C SER A 129 -12.92 16.30 3.45
N LEU A 130 -13.33 16.34 4.73
CA LEU A 130 -13.17 15.24 5.67
C LEU A 130 -14.03 14.03 5.31
N VAL A 131 -15.27 14.24 4.87
CA VAL A 131 -16.16 13.17 4.39
C VAL A 131 -15.61 12.56 3.10
N ALA A 132 -15.16 13.38 2.16
CA ALA A 132 -14.54 12.91 0.92
C ALA A 132 -13.22 12.16 1.20
N LEU A 133 -12.38 12.66 2.11
CA LEU A 133 -11.15 11.99 2.54
C LEU A 133 -11.44 10.69 3.28
N GLY A 134 -12.49 10.66 4.11
CA GLY A 134 -12.97 9.45 4.79
C GLY A 134 -13.49 8.40 3.81
N LEU A 135 -14.26 8.81 2.80
CA LEU A 135 -14.70 7.96 1.70
C LEU A 135 -13.53 7.45 0.86
N LEU A 136 -12.57 8.30 0.55
CA LEU A 136 -11.36 7.92 -0.18
C LEU A 136 -10.52 6.92 0.63
N ALA A 137 -10.32 7.19 1.92
CA ALA A 137 -9.63 6.29 2.84
C ALA A 137 -10.36 4.94 2.98
N ALA A 138 -11.68 4.96 3.11
CA ALA A 138 -12.50 3.76 3.14
C ALA A 138 -12.43 2.98 1.81
N ALA A 139 -12.41 3.66 0.66
CA ALA A 139 -12.26 3.03 -0.66
C ALA A 139 -10.88 2.37 -0.83
N VAL A 140 -9.81 3.02 -0.36
CA VAL A 140 -8.46 2.45 -0.34
C VAL A 140 -8.39 1.27 0.63
N PHE A 141 -9.02 1.36 1.81
CA PHE A 141 -9.03 0.27 2.79
C PHE A 141 -9.90 -0.91 2.34
N ALA A 142 -10.92 -0.67 1.53
CA ALA A 142 -11.82 -1.69 0.98
C ALA A 142 -11.26 -2.37 -0.28
N LEU A 143 -10.01 -2.09 -0.68
CA LEU A 143 -9.37 -2.75 -1.80
C LEU A 143 -9.29 -4.27 -1.56
N PRO A 144 -9.77 -5.09 -2.51
CA PRO A 144 -9.83 -6.54 -2.34
C PRO A 144 -8.44 -7.15 -2.39
N ARG A 145 -8.26 -8.17 -1.55
CA ARG A 145 -7.07 -9.01 -1.41
C ARG A 145 -7.50 -10.46 -1.41
N ALA A 146 -6.78 -11.30 -2.14
CA ALA A 146 -7.00 -12.73 -2.16
C ALA A 146 -5.72 -13.46 -1.74
N VAL A 147 -5.87 -14.48 -0.90
CA VAL A 147 -4.79 -15.39 -0.54
C VAL A 147 -5.22 -16.80 -0.93
N ILE A 148 -4.43 -17.45 -1.77
CA ILE A 148 -4.61 -18.85 -2.16
C ILE A 148 -3.51 -19.64 -1.46
N THR A 149 -3.87 -20.55 -0.56
CA THR A 149 -2.92 -21.44 0.09
C THR A 149 -2.79 -22.72 -0.72
N LEU A 150 -1.55 -23.07 -1.07
CA LEU A 150 -1.19 -24.25 -1.83
C LEU A 150 -0.32 -25.15 -0.96
N ARG A 151 -0.61 -26.46 -0.98
CA ARG A 151 0.26 -27.48 -0.38
C ARG A 151 0.82 -28.35 -1.51
N PRO A 152 2.05 -28.12 -1.98
CA PRO A 152 2.62 -28.89 -3.08
C PRO A 152 2.73 -30.38 -2.75
N ALA A 153 2.54 -31.25 -3.72
CA ALA A 153 2.78 -32.67 -3.54
C ALA A 153 4.29 -32.95 -3.37
N THR A 154 4.60 -33.91 -2.50
CA THR A 154 5.96 -34.42 -2.27
C THR A 154 6.05 -35.87 -2.73
N LEU A 155 7.12 -36.21 -3.44
CA LEU A 155 7.41 -37.57 -3.90
C LEU A 155 8.80 -37.98 -3.42
N PRO A 156 8.94 -39.13 -2.75
CA PRO A 156 10.26 -39.62 -2.35
C PRO A 156 11.06 -40.06 -3.59
N ALA A 157 12.33 -39.68 -3.64
CA ALA A 157 13.28 -40.12 -4.64
C ALA A 157 14.52 -40.73 -3.98
N GLN A 158 15.03 -41.80 -4.57
CA GLN A 158 16.24 -42.47 -4.13
C GLN A 158 17.12 -42.78 -5.35
N VAL A 159 18.41 -42.50 -5.22
CA VAL A 159 19.42 -42.86 -6.22
C VAL A 159 20.63 -43.45 -5.51
N ILE A 160 21.24 -44.46 -6.13
CA ILE A 160 22.50 -45.03 -5.70
C ILE A 160 23.58 -44.49 -6.64
N LEU A 161 24.64 -43.93 -6.08
CA LEU A 161 25.78 -43.36 -6.78
C LEU A 161 27.01 -44.20 -6.47
N ASP A 162 27.85 -44.37 -7.49
CA ASP A 162 29.21 -44.89 -7.38
C ASP A 162 30.15 -43.75 -7.78
N LEU A 163 30.89 -43.22 -6.82
CA LEU A 163 31.67 -41.99 -6.96
C LEU A 163 33.15 -42.29 -6.75
N ALA A 164 34.01 -41.88 -7.68
CA ALA A 164 35.45 -42.02 -7.56
C ALA A 164 36.03 -40.95 -6.62
N ILE A 165 36.99 -41.32 -5.78
CA ILE A 165 37.67 -40.43 -4.83
C ILE A 165 39.03 -40.06 -5.41
N GLU A 166 39.18 -38.80 -5.80
CA GLU A 166 40.41 -38.26 -6.38
C GLU A 166 40.99 -37.17 -5.48
N PRO A 167 42.09 -37.45 -4.75
CA PRO A 167 42.63 -36.52 -3.75
C PRO A 167 43.31 -35.27 -4.35
N GLN A 168 43.53 -35.27 -5.67
CA GLN A 168 44.16 -34.16 -6.40
C GLN A 168 43.12 -33.16 -6.93
N LEU A 169 41.83 -33.50 -6.83
CA LEU A 169 40.74 -32.70 -7.35
C LEU A 169 40.40 -31.58 -6.35
N ALA A 170 40.17 -30.37 -6.85
CA ALA A 170 39.83 -29.21 -6.01
C ALA A 170 38.32 -29.02 -5.80
N ALA A 171 37.49 -29.58 -6.69
CA ALA A 171 36.03 -29.47 -6.67
C ALA A 171 35.41 -30.69 -7.37
N PRO A 172 34.21 -31.14 -6.97
CA PRO A 172 33.57 -32.31 -7.56
C PRO A 172 33.33 -32.12 -9.06
N SER A 173 33.64 -33.14 -9.85
CA SER A 173 33.50 -33.14 -11.30
C SER A 173 32.89 -34.45 -11.79
N GLY A 174 31.61 -34.42 -12.17
CA GLY A 174 30.88 -35.59 -12.65
C GLY A 174 30.70 -36.67 -11.58
N ASP A 175 31.51 -37.73 -11.67
CA ASP A 175 31.57 -38.85 -10.72
C ASP A 175 32.80 -38.81 -9.81
N ALA A 176 33.74 -37.88 -10.05
CA ALA A 176 34.94 -37.73 -9.23
C ALA A 176 34.73 -36.71 -8.11
N LEU A 177 35.16 -37.07 -6.90
CA LEU A 177 35.06 -36.29 -5.67
C LEU A 177 36.44 -35.98 -5.10
N PRO A 178 36.63 -34.78 -4.53
CA PRO A 178 37.82 -34.48 -3.74
C PRO A 178 37.85 -35.33 -2.47
N GLY A 179 38.93 -36.07 -2.27
CA GLY A 179 39.18 -36.87 -1.06
C GLY A 179 40.36 -36.35 -0.27
N HIS A 180 40.36 -36.60 1.04
CA HIS A 180 41.54 -36.40 1.88
C HIS A 180 41.73 -37.58 2.83
N THR A 181 42.99 -37.84 3.17
CA THR A 181 43.32 -38.96 4.05
C THR A 181 43.26 -38.54 5.51
N VAL A 182 42.50 -39.27 6.31
CA VAL A 182 42.45 -39.12 7.76
C VAL A 182 43.24 -40.24 8.43
N THR A 183 43.98 -39.90 9.49
CA THR A 183 44.79 -40.85 10.25
C THR A 183 44.49 -40.72 11.73
N PHE A 184 44.17 -41.83 12.38
CA PHE A 184 43.91 -41.87 13.81
C PHE A 184 44.60 -43.06 14.45
N THR A 185 45.06 -42.88 15.69
CA THR A 185 45.56 -44.01 16.49
C THR A 185 44.44 -44.57 17.34
N GLN A 186 44.32 -45.90 17.36
CA GLN A 186 43.36 -46.64 18.17
C GLN A 186 44.08 -47.74 18.94
N THR A 187 43.71 -47.89 20.22
CA THR A 187 44.14 -49.04 21.04
C THR A 187 43.04 -50.08 21.11
N TRP A 188 43.41 -51.35 21.05
CA TRP A 188 42.50 -52.50 21.10
C TRP A 188 43.03 -53.53 22.08
N ASP A 189 42.19 -53.96 23.02
CA ASP A 189 42.55 -54.98 24.02
C ASP A 189 41.81 -56.28 23.71
N THR A 190 42.57 -57.37 23.57
CA THR A 190 42.02 -58.71 23.42
C THR A 190 42.59 -59.60 24.50
N SER A 191 41.72 -60.33 25.20
CA SER A 191 42.11 -61.30 26.22
C SER A 191 41.59 -62.70 25.90
N GLY A 192 42.28 -63.71 26.42
CA GLY A 192 41.90 -65.11 26.26
C GLY A 192 42.62 -66.03 27.24
N PRO A 193 42.23 -67.32 27.29
CA PRO A 193 42.89 -68.30 28.14
C PRO A 193 44.34 -68.49 27.71
N ALA A 194 45.24 -68.54 28.69
CA ALA A 194 46.65 -68.88 28.44
C ALA A 194 46.84 -70.39 28.30
N THR A 195 47.59 -70.82 27.30
CA THR A 195 48.00 -72.21 27.04
C THR A 195 49.45 -72.43 27.51
N ASP A 196 50.00 -73.64 27.43
CA ASP A 196 51.41 -73.87 27.76
C ASP A 196 52.39 -73.21 26.78
N ASP A 197 51.94 -72.84 25.57
CA ASP A 197 52.75 -72.18 24.54
C ASP A 197 52.46 -70.66 24.45
N PRO A 198 53.40 -69.79 24.89
CA PRO A 198 53.22 -68.34 24.86
C PRO A 198 53.29 -67.75 23.43
N ALA A 199 54.00 -68.38 22.50
CA ALA A 199 54.09 -67.90 21.12
C ALA A 199 52.78 -68.17 20.38
N ALA A 200 52.19 -69.35 20.57
CA ALA A 200 50.90 -69.71 20.04
C ALA A 200 49.78 -68.80 20.59
N ASP A 201 49.79 -68.51 21.90
CA ASP A 201 48.82 -67.58 22.50
C ASP A 201 48.94 -66.16 21.93
N ARG A 202 50.15 -65.64 21.80
CA ARG A 202 50.38 -64.31 21.20
C ARG A 202 49.86 -64.26 19.76
N GLN A 203 50.17 -65.27 18.95
CA GLN A 203 49.72 -65.30 17.55
C GLN A 203 48.20 -65.42 17.43
N ARG A 204 47.56 -66.22 18.29
CA ARG A 204 46.09 -66.35 18.36
C ARG A 204 45.43 -65.03 18.75
N LEU A 205 45.89 -64.40 19.83
CA LEU A 205 45.36 -63.11 20.29
C LEU A 205 45.63 -62.00 19.28
N ARG A 206 46.77 -62.04 18.59
CA ARG A 206 47.09 -61.08 17.52
C ARG A 206 46.15 -61.21 16.34
N ALA A 207 45.85 -62.43 15.90
CA ALA A 207 44.89 -62.68 14.83
C ALA A 207 43.49 -62.16 15.22
N LEU A 208 43.03 -62.48 16.44
CA LEU A 208 41.76 -62.01 16.98
C LEU A 208 41.69 -60.49 17.12
N ALA A 209 42.74 -59.86 17.67
CA ALA A 209 42.83 -58.41 17.80
C ALA A 209 42.81 -57.72 16.44
N ARG A 210 43.57 -58.21 15.45
CA ARG A 210 43.56 -57.65 14.10
C ARG A 210 42.22 -57.82 13.41
N GLN A 211 41.57 -58.96 13.56
CA GLN A 211 40.26 -59.21 12.98
C GLN A 211 39.18 -58.32 13.61
N GLY A 212 39.15 -58.25 14.94
CA GLY A 212 38.19 -57.40 15.68
C GLY A 212 38.40 -55.92 15.38
N LEU A 213 39.66 -55.46 15.37
CA LEU A 213 39.99 -54.09 15.01
C LEU A 213 39.64 -53.79 13.56
N ALA A 214 39.94 -54.66 12.59
CA ALA A 214 39.58 -54.45 11.19
C ALA A 214 38.06 -54.37 10.99
N ALA A 215 37.28 -55.19 11.71
CA ALA A 215 35.83 -55.15 11.66
C ALA A 215 35.24 -53.88 12.29
N ALA A 216 35.84 -53.38 13.37
CA ALA A 216 35.38 -52.17 14.07
C ALA A 216 35.98 -50.86 13.52
N ALA A 217 37.04 -50.93 12.71
CA ALA A 217 37.77 -49.74 12.24
C ALA A 217 36.89 -48.75 11.47
N PRO A 218 36.00 -49.17 10.54
CA PRO A 218 35.13 -48.23 9.82
C PRO A 218 34.23 -47.43 10.77
N ASP A 219 33.60 -48.10 11.75
CA ASP A 219 32.70 -47.46 12.70
C ASP A 219 33.44 -46.51 13.65
N ILE A 220 34.62 -46.91 14.13
CA ILE A 220 35.47 -46.08 14.99
C ILE A 220 35.95 -44.83 14.25
N LEU A 221 36.38 -44.98 12.99
CA LEU A 221 36.81 -43.85 12.16
C LEU A 221 35.63 -42.93 11.86
N ALA A 222 34.48 -43.48 11.45
CA ALA A 222 33.28 -42.70 11.14
C ALA A 222 32.80 -41.87 12.34
N ALA A 223 32.90 -42.41 13.56
CA ALA A 223 32.52 -41.70 14.78
C ALA A 223 33.48 -40.54 15.16
N ARG A 224 34.70 -40.51 14.59
CA ARG A 224 35.70 -39.47 14.83
C ARG A 224 35.76 -38.39 13.74
N LEU A 225 35.10 -38.61 12.62
CA LEU A 225 35.02 -37.64 11.53
C LEU A 225 34.19 -36.41 11.94
N GLY A 226 34.40 -35.30 11.21
CA GLY A 226 33.59 -34.11 11.39
C GLY A 226 32.11 -34.34 10.99
N PRO A 227 31.17 -33.50 11.46
CA PRO A 227 29.73 -33.66 11.20
C PRO A 227 29.33 -33.57 9.71
N ASN A 228 30.22 -33.07 8.85
CA ASN A 228 30.00 -32.88 7.42
C ASN A 228 30.95 -33.72 6.56
N GLU A 229 31.52 -34.79 7.12
CA GLU A 229 32.45 -35.68 6.43
C GLU A 229 31.87 -37.09 6.36
N LEU A 230 32.18 -37.78 5.26
CA LEU A 230 31.77 -39.15 5.01
C LEU A 230 33.02 -40.00 4.82
N LEU A 231 33.11 -41.09 5.59
CA LEU A 231 34.17 -42.08 5.46
C LEU A 231 33.93 -42.94 4.22
N ALA A 232 34.99 -43.26 3.48
CA ALA A 232 34.97 -44.35 2.51
C ALA A 232 35.33 -45.68 3.20
N PRO A 233 34.36 -46.58 3.49
CA PRO A 233 34.59 -47.76 4.32
C PRO A 233 35.63 -48.71 3.72
N ASP A 234 35.67 -48.82 2.40
CA ASP A 234 36.53 -49.76 1.68
C ASP A 234 37.97 -49.25 1.55
N SER A 235 38.21 -47.98 1.89
CA SER A 235 39.54 -47.35 1.92
C SER A 235 40.27 -47.54 3.26
N VAL A 236 39.63 -48.15 4.26
CA VAL A 236 40.16 -48.27 5.62
C VAL A 236 41.33 -49.25 5.66
N GLN A 237 42.49 -48.75 6.06
CA GLN A 237 43.70 -49.54 6.27
C GLN A 237 44.12 -49.50 7.73
N VAL A 238 44.52 -50.67 8.24
CA VAL A 238 44.95 -50.86 9.63
C VAL A 238 46.45 -51.20 9.65
N ALA A 239 47.25 -50.27 10.15
CA ALA A 239 48.68 -50.45 10.35
C ALA A 239 48.99 -50.66 11.84
N THR A 240 49.67 -51.75 12.19
CA THR A 240 50.10 -51.97 13.58
C THR A 240 51.27 -51.05 13.91
N ILE A 241 51.16 -50.30 15.00
CA ILE A 241 52.22 -49.42 15.51
C ILE A 241 52.97 -50.13 16.64
N GLU A 242 52.24 -50.60 17.65
CA GLU A 242 52.81 -51.22 18.84
C GLU A 242 51.96 -52.39 19.30
N GLU A 243 52.61 -53.41 19.87
CA GLU A 243 51.98 -54.60 20.41
C GLU A 243 52.58 -54.90 21.78
N GLU A 244 51.74 -54.93 22.82
CA GLU A 244 52.13 -55.26 24.18
C GLU A 244 51.40 -56.54 24.61
N PHE A 245 52.16 -57.60 24.86
CA PHE A 245 51.65 -58.89 25.30
C PHE A 245 51.96 -59.10 26.78
N THR A 246 50.94 -59.35 27.58
CA THR A 246 51.07 -59.66 29.01
C THR A 246 50.37 -60.97 29.34
N ARG A 247 50.93 -61.72 30.29
CA ARG A 247 50.34 -62.96 30.80
C ARG A 247 50.34 -62.90 32.32
N ALA A 248 49.18 -63.11 32.93
CA ALA A 248 49.01 -63.17 34.38
C ALA A 248 47.87 -64.14 34.74
N GLU A 249 48.06 -64.92 35.80
CA GLU A 249 47.00 -65.75 36.42
C GLU A 249 46.23 -66.66 35.44
N GLY A 250 46.92 -67.26 34.46
CA GLY A 250 46.29 -68.12 33.45
C GLY A 250 45.51 -67.39 32.35
N VAL A 251 45.62 -66.06 32.29
CA VAL A 251 45.04 -65.21 31.24
C VAL A 251 46.16 -64.57 30.43
N ALA A 252 46.04 -64.64 29.10
CA ALA A 252 46.87 -63.91 28.17
C ALA A 252 46.11 -62.68 27.68
N ARG A 253 46.73 -61.51 27.71
CA ARG A 253 46.19 -60.24 27.20
C ARG A 253 47.13 -59.68 26.15
N LEU A 254 46.54 -59.12 25.11
CA LEU A 254 47.25 -58.42 24.04
C LEU A 254 46.64 -57.05 23.86
N ARG A 255 47.45 -56.01 24.10
CA ARG A 255 47.11 -54.64 23.80
C ARG A 255 47.78 -54.26 22.48
N LEU A 256 46.95 -53.95 21.48
CA LEU A 256 47.38 -53.56 20.14
C LEU A 256 47.13 -52.06 19.95
N SER A 257 48.18 -51.31 19.64
CA SER A 257 48.07 -49.93 19.17
C SER A 257 48.21 -49.92 17.65
N ALA A 258 47.20 -49.43 16.95
CA ALA A 258 47.17 -49.39 15.50
C ALA A 258 46.87 -47.98 14.97
N GLY A 259 47.52 -47.63 13.87
CA GLY A 259 47.16 -46.51 13.02
C GLY A 259 46.05 -46.94 12.07
N LEU A 260 44.95 -46.21 12.10
CA LEU A 260 43.82 -46.35 11.20
C LEU A 260 43.90 -45.21 10.19
N THR A 261 44.04 -45.54 8.91
CA THR A 261 44.08 -44.57 7.81
C THR A 261 42.93 -44.83 6.85
N ALA A 262 42.23 -43.79 6.42
CA ALA A 262 41.14 -43.91 5.46
C ALA A 262 40.97 -42.63 4.64
N GLN A 263 40.26 -42.72 3.51
CA GLN A 263 39.80 -41.57 2.76
C GLN A 263 38.48 -41.06 3.33
N ALA A 264 38.38 -39.74 3.46
CA ALA A 264 37.17 -39.02 3.80
C ALA A 264 36.83 -38.01 2.70
N VAL A 265 35.55 -37.84 2.43
CA VAL A 265 35.02 -36.87 1.47
C VAL A 265 34.04 -35.93 2.17
N ALA A 266 33.92 -34.69 1.69
CA ALA A 266 32.95 -33.77 2.26
C ALA A 266 31.52 -34.17 1.82
N ALA A 267 30.59 -34.18 2.77
CA ALA A 267 29.19 -34.47 2.51
C ALA A 267 28.57 -33.46 1.52
N ALA A 268 29.07 -32.23 1.48
CA ALA A 268 28.64 -31.19 0.53
C ALA A 268 28.98 -31.55 -0.92
N ASP A 269 30.15 -32.14 -1.17
CA ASP A 269 30.59 -32.55 -2.51
C ASP A 269 29.78 -33.74 -3.01
N VAL A 270 29.51 -34.70 -2.12
CA VAL A 270 28.60 -35.82 -2.39
C VAL A 270 27.18 -35.33 -2.68
N ALA A 271 26.69 -34.35 -1.91
CA ALA A 271 25.38 -33.74 -2.14
C ALA A 271 25.30 -33.03 -3.49
N ALA A 272 26.36 -32.30 -3.87
CA ALA A 272 26.46 -31.63 -5.17
C ALA A 272 26.42 -32.63 -6.34
N ALA A 273 27.09 -33.78 -6.21
CA ALA A 273 27.04 -34.85 -7.21
C ALA A 273 25.69 -35.61 -7.22
N ALA A 274 25.02 -35.73 -6.08
CA ALA A 274 23.75 -36.42 -5.93
C ALA A 274 22.55 -35.62 -6.46
N TYR A 275 22.54 -34.30 -6.27
CA TYR A 275 21.42 -33.44 -6.61
C TYR A 275 20.95 -33.53 -8.08
N PRO A 276 21.82 -33.44 -9.11
CA PRO A 276 21.38 -33.53 -10.51
C PRO A 276 20.79 -34.90 -10.86
N ARG A 277 21.29 -35.97 -10.24
CA ARG A 277 20.80 -37.34 -10.46
C ARG A 277 19.45 -37.57 -9.78
N LEU A 278 19.27 -37.05 -8.56
CA LEU A 278 17.96 -37.01 -7.89
C LEU A 278 16.95 -36.20 -8.68
N ALA A 279 17.36 -35.06 -9.24
CA ALA A 279 16.50 -34.24 -10.09
C ALA A 279 16.08 -34.95 -11.38
N ALA A 280 16.99 -35.71 -12.00
CA ALA A 280 16.70 -36.51 -13.19
C ALA A 280 15.79 -37.73 -12.90
N ALA A 281 15.85 -38.28 -11.69
CA ALA A 281 14.98 -39.38 -11.26
C ALA A 281 13.53 -38.94 -10.96
N LEU A 282 13.32 -37.63 -10.71
CA LEU A 282 12.01 -37.08 -10.43
C LEU A 282 11.22 -36.78 -11.72
N PRO A 283 9.88 -36.90 -11.71
CA PRO A 283 9.05 -36.50 -12.84
C PRO A 283 9.20 -35.01 -13.19
N ALA A 284 8.88 -34.66 -14.44
CA ALA A 284 8.90 -33.27 -14.89
C ALA A 284 8.03 -32.38 -13.99
N GLY A 285 8.58 -31.23 -13.60
CA GLY A 285 7.90 -30.29 -12.70
C GLY A 285 8.11 -30.57 -11.21
N PHE A 286 8.93 -31.55 -10.82
CA PHE A 286 9.40 -31.73 -9.45
C PHE A 286 10.87 -31.32 -9.31
N ALA A 287 11.26 -30.88 -8.11
CA ALA A 287 12.64 -30.59 -7.77
C ALA A 287 12.97 -31.16 -6.37
N PRO A 288 14.15 -31.77 -6.19
CA PRO A 288 14.54 -32.33 -4.89
C PRO A 288 14.73 -31.22 -3.86
N LEU A 289 14.25 -31.43 -2.64
CA LEU A 289 14.39 -30.50 -1.53
C LEU A 289 15.75 -30.71 -0.83
N PRO A 290 16.64 -29.69 -0.78
CA PRO A 290 17.95 -29.82 -0.13
C PRO A 290 17.86 -30.20 1.36
N GLU A 291 16.83 -29.72 2.06
CA GLU A 291 16.60 -29.97 3.50
C GLU A 291 16.21 -31.42 3.82
N SER A 292 15.62 -32.12 2.86
CA SER A 292 15.22 -33.53 2.99
C SER A 292 16.34 -34.50 2.61
N LEU A 293 17.47 -34.00 2.10
CA LEU A 293 18.55 -34.84 1.60
C LEU A 293 19.18 -35.65 2.74
N ARG A 294 19.14 -36.97 2.59
CA ARG A 294 19.81 -37.94 3.45
C ARG A 294 20.80 -38.72 2.61
N LEU A 295 22.05 -38.68 3.03
CA LEU A 295 23.14 -39.45 2.43
C LEU A 295 23.44 -40.63 3.35
N SER A 296 23.53 -41.82 2.77
CA SER A 296 23.94 -43.04 3.47
C SER A 296 25.03 -43.71 2.66
N VAL A 297 26.19 -43.90 3.28
CA VAL A 297 27.31 -44.61 2.66
C VAL A 297 27.13 -46.10 2.88
N SER A 298 27.42 -46.91 1.86
CA SER A 298 27.41 -48.36 1.96
C SER A 298 28.81 -48.88 1.67
N ALA A 299 29.30 -49.81 2.49
CA ALA A 299 30.51 -50.56 2.18
C ALA A 299 30.22 -51.46 0.98
N THR A 300 31.10 -51.47 -0.01
CA THR A 300 30.99 -52.31 -1.20
C THR A 300 32.24 -53.16 -1.35
N SER A 301 32.17 -54.27 -2.07
CA SER A 301 33.38 -55.04 -2.42
C SER A 301 34.15 -54.42 -3.60
N GLY A 302 33.98 -53.11 -3.80
CA GLY A 302 34.50 -52.35 -4.91
C GLY A 302 35.94 -51.87 -4.70
N PRO A 303 36.48 -51.11 -5.67
CA PRO A 303 37.76 -50.45 -5.55
C PRO A 303 37.82 -49.53 -4.32
N ALA A 304 38.97 -49.47 -3.63
CA ALA A 304 39.16 -48.65 -2.42
C ALA A 304 39.12 -47.13 -2.68
N ASP A 305 39.21 -46.73 -3.94
CA ASP A 305 39.07 -45.37 -4.46
C ASP A 305 37.64 -45.06 -4.93
N HIS A 306 36.68 -45.96 -4.71
CA HIS A 306 35.27 -45.74 -5.01
C HIS A 306 34.42 -45.65 -3.74
N LEU A 307 33.36 -44.83 -3.82
CA LEU A 307 32.42 -44.60 -2.73
C LEU A 307 31.00 -44.84 -3.22
N GLN A 308 30.37 -45.88 -2.68
CA GLN A 308 28.96 -46.14 -2.95
C GLN A 308 28.07 -45.38 -1.96
N VAL A 309 27.31 -44.42 -2.48
CA VAL A 309 26.40 -43.58 -1.68
C VAL A 309 24.96 -43.76 -2.14
N THR A 310 24.08 -44.10 -1.21
CA THR A 310 22.64 -44.02 -1.42
C THR A 310 22.15 -42.65 -0.95
N ALA A 311 21.71 -41.82 -1.90
CA ALA A 311 21.11 -40.53 -1.66
C ALA A 311 19.58 -40.64 -1.71
N ARG A 312 18.91 -40.08 -0.70
CA ARG A 312 17.44 -40.01 -0.61
C ARG A 312 17.02 -38.56 -0.39
N ALA A 313 15.99 -38.11 -1.08
CA ALA A 313 15.40 -36.79 -0.88
C ALA A 313 13.93 -36.79 -1.30
N ASP A 314 13.14 -35.89 -0.70
CA ASP A 314 11.79 -35.61 -1.13
C ASP A 314 11.80 -34.58 -2.26
N GLY A 315 11.19 -34.92 -3.38
CA GLY A 315 10.93 -34.02 -4.49
C GLY A 315 9.65 -33.24 -4.25
N ARG A 316 9.70 -31.91 -4.34
CA ARG A 316 8.51 -31.05 -4.27
C ARG A 316 8.14 -30.53 -5.65
N ALA A 317 6.84 -30.46 -5.93
CA ALA A 317 6.36 -29.81 -7.14
C ALA A 317 6.85 -28.35 -7.24
N ARG A 318 7.49 -28.02 -8.37
CA ARG A 318 7.97 -26.68 -8.73
C ARG A 318 6.81 -25.87 -9.31
N ILE A 319 6.19 -25.08 -8.44
CA ILE A 319 5.10 -24.18 -8.82
C ILE A 319 5.66 -22.76 -8.93
N ASP A 320 5.63 -22.19 -10.13
CA ASP A 320 5.95 -20.77 -10.34
C ASP A 320 4.76 -19.93 -9.88
N THR A 321 4.85 -19.42 -8.65
CA THR A 321 3.81 -18.57 -8.07
C THR A 321 3.64 -17.26 -8.84
N ALA A 322 4.69 -16.71 -9.44
CA ALA A 322 4.59 -15.44 -10.16
C ALA A 322 3.80 -15.60 -11.46
N ALA A 323 4.15 -16.62 -12.25
CA ALA A 323 3.42 -16.97 -13.47
C ALA A 323 1.97 -17.36 -13.16
N LEU A 324 1.75 -18.18 -12.12
CA LEU A 324 0.42 -18.60 -11.71
C LEU A 324 -0.44 -17.41 -11.25
N THR A 325 0.14 -16.44 -10.52
CA THR A 325 -0.57 -15.22 -10.10
C THR A 325 -1.06 -14.39 -11.28
N GLN A 326 -0.23 -14.25 -12.33
CA GLN A 326 -0.60 -13.52 -13.54
C GLN A 326 -1.75 -14.23 -14.27
N LEU A 327 -1.74 -15.55 -14.31
CA LEU A 327 -2.76 -16.35 -14.99
C LEU A 327 -4.13 -16.29 -14.30
N VAL A 328 -4.16 -16.33 -12.96
CA VAL A 328 -5.41 -16.33 -12.19
C VAL A 328 -5.99 -14.92 -11.95
N ARG A 329 -5.27 -13.86 -12.34
CA ARG A 329 -5.68 -12.46 -12.13
C ARG A 329 -6.98 -12.15 -12.89
N GLY A 330 -7.98 -11.65 -12.17
CA GLY A 330 -9.29 -11.29 -12.76
C GLY A 330 -10.17 -12.48 -13.18
N GLN A 331 -9.68 -13.72 -13.03
CA GLN A 331 -10.46 -14.93 -13.29
C GLN A 331 -11.59 -15.08 -12.27
N PRO A 332 -12.70 -15.75 -12.65
CA PRO A 332 -13.68 -16.23 -11.68
C PRO A 332 -13.02 -17.11 -10.62
N SER A 333 -13.42 -16.96 -9.35
CA SER A 333 -12.79 -17.69 -8.25
C SER A 333 -12.90 -19.20 -8.40
N ALA A 334 -14.00 -19.69 -8.99
CA ALA A 334 -14.20 -21.12 -9.27
C ALA A 334 -13.25 -21.65 -10.34
N ASP A 335 -13.04 -20.91 -11.44
CA ASP A 335 -12.16 -21.34 -12.53
C ASP A 335 -10.70 -21.26 -12.12
N ALA A 336 -10.33 -20.22 -11.37
CA ALA A 336 -9.00 -20.12 -10.77
C ALA A 336 -8.71 -21.30 -9.83
N LEU A 337 -9.67 -21.66 -8.95
CA LEU A 337 -9.52 -22.83 -8.08
C LEU A 337 -9.42 -24.15 -8.87
N ARG A 338 -10.20 -24.31 -9.95
CA ARG A 338 -10.09 -25.49 -10.83
C ARG A 338 -8.72 -25.60 -11.49
N TYR A 339 -8.19 -24.49 -12.01
CA TYR A 339 -6.87 -24.47 -12.64
C TYR A 339 -5.77 -24.84 -11.63
N VAL A 340 -5.84 -24.25 -10.44
CA VAL A 340 -4.89 -24.52 -9.35
C VAL A 340 -5.01 -25.96 -8.84
N ALA A 341 -6.23 -26.49 -8.74
CA ALA A 341 -6.47 -27.88 -8.31
C ALA A 341 -5.94 -28.92 -9.31
N GLY A 342 -5.68 -28.54 -10.56
CA GLY A 342 -5.02 -29.39 -11.56
C GLY A 342 -3.50 -29.49 -11.38
N LEU A 343 -2.90 -28.69 -10.49
CA LEU A 343 -1.48 -28.80 -10.16
C LEU A 343 -1.22 -30.00 -9.23
N PRO A 344 0.00 -30.55 -9.20
CA PRO A 344 0.39 -31.60 -8.25
C PRO A 344 0.44 -31.04 -6.82
N LEU A 345 -0.71 -31.05 -6.15
CA LEU A 345 -0.93 -30.61 -4.78
C LEU A 345 -1.23 -31.80 -3.89
N ALA A 346 -0.74 -31.78 -2.64
CA ALA A 346 -1.05 -32.77 -1.62
C ALA A 346 -2.49 -32.59 -1.07
N GLU A 347 -2.96 -31.34 -1.03
CA GLU A 347 -4.29 -30.97 -0.52
C GLU A 347 -4.99 -30.00 -1.48
N PRO A 348 -6.34 -29.98 -1.48
CA PRO A 348 -7.09 -29.03 -2.29
C PRO A 348 -6.75 -27.58 -1.88
N PRO A 349 -6.59 -26.66 -2.85
CA PRO A 349 -6.23 -25.28 -2.56
C PRO A 349 -7.37 -24.55 -1.85
N THR A 350 -7.04 -23.74 -0.84
CA THR A 350 -8.04 -22.90 -0.16
C THR A 350 -7.90 -21.43 -0.55
N LEU A 351 -9.03 -20.75 -0.70
CA LEU A 351 -9.10 -19.34 -1.10
C LEU A 351 -9.70 -18.51 0.03
N ALA A 352 -8.90 -17.58 0.56
CA ALA A 352 -9.35 -16.54 1.47
C ALA A 352 -9.41 -15.20 0.74
N VAL A 353 -10.58 -14.55 0.73
CA VAL A 353 -10.77 -13.23 0.12
C VAL A 353 -11.17 -12.22 1.19
N TRP A 354 -10.54 -11.05 1.16
CA TRP A 354 -10.81 -9.94 2.04
C TRP A 354 -10.98 -8.66 1.22
N PRO A 355 -11.96 -7.79 1.49
CA PRO A 355 -13.01 -7.95 2.50
C PRO A 355 -14.03 -9.04 2.13
N GLY A 356 -14.72 -9.61 3.13
CA GLY A 356 -15.60 -10.77 2.94
C GLY A 356 -16.76 -10.57 1.94
N TRP A 357 -17.24 -9.33 1.79
CA TRP A 357 -18.28 -8.98 0.80
C TRP A 357 -17.82 -9.17 -0.65
N TRP A 358 -16.51 -9.16 -0.92
CA TRP A 358 -15.95 -9.41 -2.26
C TRP A 358 -16.22 -10.84 -2.75
N ARG A 359 -16.53 -11.78 -1.85
CA ARG A 359 -16.93 -13.15 -2.23
C ARG A 359 -18.17 -13.18 -3.13
N TRP A 360 -19.08 -12.20 -3.01
CA TRP A 360 -20.27 -12.10 -3.85
C TRP A 360 -19.96 -11.65 -5.29
N VAL A 361 -18.81 -10.99 -5.51
CA VAL A 361 -18.34 -10.64 -6.86
C VAL A 361 -17.88 -11.88 -7.63
N GLY A 362 -17.50 -12.96 -6.93
CA GLY A 362 -17.14 -14.24 -7.54
C GLY A 362 -15.87 -14.22 -8.41
N ARG A 363 -15.04 -13.18 -8.29
CA ARG A 363 -13.81 -12.98 -9.09
C ARG A 363 -12.62 -12.63 -8.22
N LEU A 364 -11.44 -13.03 -8.66
CA LEU A 364 -10.18 -12.62 -8.07
C LEU A 364 -9.86 -11.14 -8.36
N PRO A 365 -9.10 -10.46 -7.49
CA PRO A 365 -8.66 -9.09 -7.72
C PRO A 365 -7.98 -8.93 -9.09
N LEU A 366 -8.28 -7.82 -9.78
CA LEU A 366 -7.68 -7.50 -11.08
C LEU A 366 -6.19 -7.15 -10.99
N ARG A 367 -5.69 -6.84 -9.79
CA ARG A 367 -4.28 -6.51 -9.57
C ARG A 367 -3.54 -7.70 -8.98
N ALA A 368 -2.49 -8.15 -9.67
CA ALA A 368 -1.66 -9.28 -9.26
C ALA A 368 -1.04 -9.08 -7.86
N GLU A 369 -0.63 -7.84 -7.54
CA GLU A 369 -0.08 -7.46 -6.23
C GLU A 369 -1.03 -7.74 -5.04
N ARG A 370 -2.33 -7.90 -5.29
CA ARG A 370 -3.34 -8.19 -4.28
C ARG A 370 -3.68 -9.68 -4.16
N ILE A 371 -3.10 -10.51 -5.00
CA ILE A 371 -3.21 -11.97 -4.94
C ILE A 371 -1.90 -12.51 -4.34
N ARG A 372 -1.98 -13.17 -3.19
CA ARG A 372 -0.85 -13.91 -2.61
C ARG A 372 -1.08 -15.41 -2.77
N LEU A 373 -0.12 -16.09 -3.35
CA LEU A 373 -0.02 -17.55 -3.29
C LEU A 373 0.89 -17.91 -2.12
N ALA A 374 0.36 -18.58 -1.11
CA ALA A 374 1.13 -19.03 0.04
C ALA A 374 1.41 -20.53 -0.13
N LEU A 375 2.68 -20.91 -0.27
CA LEU A 375 3.11 -22.30 -0.28
C LEU A 375 3.30 -22.73 1.18
N VAL A 376 2.47 -23.66 1.64
CA VAL A 376 2.55 -24.25 2.98
C VAL A 376 3.29 -25.59 2.85
N PRO A 377 4.21 -25.92 3.78
CA PRO A 377 4.91 -27.20 3.80
C PRO A 377 3.97 -28.39 4.01
#